data_AF-A0A231NYV3-F1
#
_entry.id   AF-A0A231NYV3-F1
#
_cell.length_a   1.000
_cell.length_b   1.000
_cell.length_c   1.000
_cell.angle_alpha   90.00
_cell.angle_beta   90.00
_cell.angle_gamma   90.00
#
_symmetry.space_group_name_H-M   'P 1'
#
loop_
_entity.id
_entity.type
_entity.pdbx_description
1 polymer ?
#
loop_
_entity_poly.entity_id
_entity_poly.type
_entity_poly.pdbx_seq_one_letter_code
_entity_poly.pdbx_strand_id
1 'polypeptide(L)'
;MKKVLVLCCLLLGLPVAAQAANDKIAPNSFICAELVTMPMTDGGQPPIFEALQIDGYVSAGIGDAVAHPDIMATLLTEVYTYCQSHPTDKVADVWAKARKAQTMPQGDVWQADKTKCSDYNADPDNGSGFVIWLDGYNRGKNKTEASVLESDATIKSFLDACVKQPDALMLDVMAKSAK
;
A
#
# COMPACT_ATOMS: atom_id res chain seq x y z
N MET A 1 -44.20 -0.79 -42.67
CA MET A 1 -43.80 0.45 -41.98
C MET A 1 -42.37 0.28 -41.47
N LYS A 2 -41.48 1.20 -41.86
CA LYS A 2 -40.08 1.30 -41.42
C LYS A 2 -40.00 1.52 -39.91
N LYS A 3 -39.00 0.92 -39.25
CA LYS A 3 -38.04 1.62 -38.37
C LYS A 3 -36.89 0.68 -38.03
N VAL A 4 -35.77 0.94 -38.72
CA VAL A 4 -34.42 0.51 -38.37
C VAL A 4 -33.97 1.36 -37.18
N LEU A 5 -33.34 0.75 -36.18
CA LEU A 5 -32.26 1.40 -35.45
C LEU A 5 -31.27 0.36 -34.94
N VAL A 6 -30.21 0.24 -35.73
CA VAL A 6 -28.91 -0.36 -35.43
C VAL A 6 -28.12 0.66 -34.60
N LEU A 7 -27.59 0.24 -33.46
CA LEU A 7 -26.46 0.84 -32.72
C LEU A 7 -25.87 -0.37 -31.94
N CYS A 8 -24.76 -1.02 -32.28
CA CYS A 8 -23.42 -0.56 -32.63
C CYS A 8 -22.73 0.28 -31.54
N CYS A 9 -22.41 -0.36 -30.41
CA CYS A 9 -21.18 -0.15 -29.66
C CYS A 9 -20.52 -1.54 -29.53
N LEU A 10 -19.66 -1.97 -30.47
CA LEU A 10 -18.22 -1.77 -30.44
C LEU A 10 -17.61 -1.97 -29.05
N LEU A 11 -16.87 -3.08 -28.92
CA LEU A 11 -15.61 -3.25 -28.16
C LEU A 11 -15.72 -2.90 -26.66
N LEU A 12 -15.54 -3.84 -25.75
CA LEU A 12 -14.21 -4.26 -25.32
C LEU A 12 -14.29 -5.69 -24.77
N GLY A 13 -13.72 -6.65 -25.51
CA GLY A 13 -13.10 -7.78 -24.85
C GLY A 13 -11.94 -7.22 -24.04
N LEU A 14 -12.09 -7.11 -22.73
CA LEU A 14 -10.95 -6.92 -21.85
C LEU A 14 -10.32 -8.30 -21.66
N PRO A 15 -9.04 -8.48 -22.05
CA PRO A 15 -8.35 -9.72 -21.76
C PRO A 15 -8.28 -9.87 -20.24
N VAL A 16 -8.76 -11.01 -19.73
CA VAL A 16 -8.61 -11.45 -18.32
C VAL A 16 -7.16 -11.88 -18.06
N ALA A 17 -6.20 -11.17 -18.65
CA ALA A 17 -4.79 -11.50 -18.69
C ALA A 17 -3.97 -10.21 -18.77
N ALA A 18 -4.05 -9.38 -17.73
CA ALA A 18 -3.09 -8.32 -17.42
C ALA A 18 -3.33 -7.75 -16.01
N GLN A 19 -3.53 -8.60 -15.00
CA GLN A 19 -3.67 -8.15 -13.60
C GLN A 19 -2.38 -8.39 -12.80
N ALA A 20 -1.25 -8.09 -13.45
CA ALA A 20 -0.01 -7.65 -12.80
C ALA A 20 0.16 -6.13 -13.00
N ALA A 21 -0.92 -5.43 -13.34
CA ALA A 21 -0.94 -3.99 -13.60
C ALA A 21 -1.07 -3.22 -12.28
N ASN A 22 0.09 -3.02 -11.67
CA ASN A 22 0.41 -1.97 -10.70
C ASN A 22 -0.31 -2.05 -9.35
N ASP A 23 0.21 -2.90 -8.45
CA ASP A 23 -0.20 -2.97 -7.04
C ASP A 23 0.01 -1.63 -6.29
N LYS A 24 0.71 -0.66 -6.89
CA LYS A 24 0.89 0.70 -6.38
C LYS A 24 -0.40 1.52 -6.48
N ILE A 25 -0.91 1.98 -5.34
CA ILE A 25 -1.97 2.99 -5.25
C ILE A 25 -1.38 4.40 -5.09
N ALA A 26 -2.20 5.44 -5.22
CA ALA A 26 -1.86 6.83 -4.84
C ALA A 26 -2.60 7.22 -3.55
N PRO A 27 -2.03 7.02 -2.34
CA PRO A 27 -2.76 7.14 -1.08
C PRO A 27 -3.40 8.52 -0.83
N ASN A 28 -2.84 9.59 -1.43
CA ASN A 28 -3.30 10.97 -1.25
C ASN A 28 -4.68 11.25 -1.90
N SER A 29 -5.04 10.46 -2.90
CA SER A 29 -6.25 10.60 -3.73
C SER A 29 -7.10 9.34 -3.75
N PHE A 30 -6.60 8.23 -3.19
CA PHE A 30 -7.29 6.95 -3.16
C PHE A 30 -8.60 7.04 -2.36
N ILE A 31 -9.71 6.71 -3.02
CA ILE A 31 -11.06 6.79 -2.44
C ILE A 31 -11.67 5.42 -2.16
N CYS A 32 -12.68 5.40 -1.29
CA CYS A 32 -13.38 4.20 -0.86
C CYS A 32 -13.94 3.35 -2.00
N ALA A 33 -14.44 3.98 -3.08
CA ALA A 33 -14.91 3.26 -4.25
C ALA A 33 -13.80 2.41 -4.89
N GLU A 34 -12.56 2.91 -4.93
CA GLU A 34 -11.44 2.17 -5.49
C GLU A 34 -11.12 0.95 -4.61
N LEU A 35 -11.04 1.13 -3.28
CA LEU A 35 -10.77 0.05 -2.32
C LEU A 35 -11.77 -1.10 -2.43
N VAL A 36 -13.08 -0.81 -2.52
CA VAL A 36 -14.11 -1.86 -2.57
C VAL A 36 -14.23 -2.56 -3.91
N THR A 37 -13.62 -2.00 -4.96
CA THR A 37 -13.56 -2.62 -6.30
C THR A 37 -12.31 -3.46 -6.52
N MET A 38 -11.34 -3.40 -5.61
CA MET A 38 -10.16 -4.26 -5.66
C MET A 38 -10.56 -5.72 -5.45
N PRO A 39 -9.90 -6.65 -6.18
CA PRO A 39 -10.15 -8.06 -5.99
C PRO A 39 -9.77 -8.46 -4.56
N MET A 40 -10.66 -9.21 -3.89
CA MET A 40 -10.31 -9.89 -2.65
C MET A 40 -9.21 -10.91 -2.93
N THR A 41 -8.34 -11.14 -1.95
CA THR A 41 -7.35 -12.21 -2.05
C THR A 41 -8.05 -13.57 -2.00
N ASP A 42 -7.32 -14.62 -2.40
CA ASP A 42 -7.76 -16.00 -2.18
C ASP A 42 -8.14 -16.19 -0.70
N GLY A 43 -9.37 -16.65 -0.44
CA GLY A 43 -9.95 -16.73 0.90
C GLY A 43 -10.86 -15.57 1.31
N GLY A 44 -11.17 -14.64 0.41
CA GLY A 44 -12.16 -13.58 0.63
C GLY A 44 -11.70 -12.47 1.57
N GLN A 45 -10.38 -12.33 1.77
CA GLN A 45 -9.83 -11.24 2.57
C GLN A 45 -9.74 -9.96 1.73
N PRO A 46 -9.95 -8.78 2.33
CA PRO A 46 -9.76 -7.53 1.63
C PRO A 46 -8.27 -7.32 1.23
N PRO A 47 -7.98 -6.38 0.32
CA PRO A 47 -6.67 -6.23 -0.32
C PRO A 47 -5.58 -5.74 0.65
N ILE A 48 -4.78 -6.68 1.18
CA ILE A 48 -3.76 -6.41 2.21
C ILE A 48 -2.56 -5.61 1.68
N PHE A 49 -2.24 -5.74 0.38
CA PHE A 49 -1.08 -5.06 -0.20
C PHE A 49 -1.28 -3.54 -0.22
N GLU A 50 -2.46 -3.09 -0.63
CA GLU A 50 -2.86 -1.68 -0.66
C GLU A 50 -3.10 -1.15 0.76
N ALA A 51 -3.64 -1.97 1.65
CA ALA A 51 -3.75 -1.67 3.07
C ALA A 51 -2.41 -1.27 3.69
N LEU A 52 -1.33 -2.02 3.41
CA LEU A 52 0.01 -1.70 3.91
C LEU A 52 0.52 -0.35 3.40
N GLN A 53 0.26 -0.01 2.13
CA GLN A 53 0.63 1.29 1.56
C GLN A 53 -0.13 2.44 2.23
N ILE A 54 -1.44 2.27 2.44
CA ILE A 54 -2.29 3.27 3.12
C ILE A 54 -1.81 3.45 4.56
N ASP A 55 -1.58 2.36 5.27
CA ASP A 55 -1.21 2.39 6.68
C ASP A 55 0.14 3.06 6.87
N GLY A 56 1.14 2.76 6.04
CA GLY A 56 2.43 3.44 6.06
C GLY A 56 2.29 4.94 5.81
N TYR A 57 1.53 5.32 4.78
CA TYR A 57 1.28 6.72 4.44
C TYR A 57 0.63 7.49 5.59
N VAL A 58 -0.40 6.91 6.21
CA VAL A 58 -1.11 7.50 7.35
C VAL A 58 -0.21 7.58 8.58
N SER A 59 0.56 6.54 8.85
CA SER A 59 1.51 6.47 9.98
C SER A 59 2.54 7.59 9.90
N ALA A 60 3.09 7.86 8.72
CA ALA A 60 3.96 9.01 8.49
C ALA A 60 3.25 10.35 8.77
N GLY A 61 1.98 10.48 8.40
CA GLY A 61 1.18 11.68 8.66
C GLY A 61 0.94 11.97 10.14
N ILE A 62 0.97 10.96 11.00
CA ILE A 62 0.77 11.08 12.45
C ILE A 62 2.08 10.94 13.26
N GLY A 63 3.22 10.77 12.59
CA GLY A 63 4.53 10.63 13.24
C GLY A 63 4.77 9.27 13.90
N ASP A 64 3.98 8.25 13.54
CA ASP A 64 4.15 6.89 14.03
C ASP A 64 5.09 6.12 13.11
N ALA A 65 6.31 5.86 13.58
CA ALA A 65 7.34 5.18 12.78
C ALA A 65 7.24 3.66 12.83
N VAL A 66 6.31 3.08 13.58
CA VAL A 66 6.24 1.64 13.83
C VAL A 66 5.20 0.99 12.89
N ALA A 67 5.59 -0.09 12.22
CA ALA A 67 4.66 -0.93 11.49
C ALA A 67 3.96 -1.89 12.47
N HIS A 68 2.63 -1.86 12.51
CA HIS A 68 1.81 -2.69 13.41
C HIS A 68 1.03 -3.76 12.64
N PRO A 69 1.64 -4.90 12.27
CA PRO A 69 0.96 -5.94 11.50
C PRO A 69 -0.24 -6.54 12.24
N ASP A 70 -0.19 -6.60 13.58
CA ASP A 70 -1.23 -7.20 14.43
C ASP A 70 -2.60 -6.52 14.30
N ILE A 71 -2.63 -5.22 14.00
CA ILE A 71 -3.89 -4.48 13.86
C ILE A 71 -4.38 -4.39 12.41
N MET A 72 -3.57 -4.84 11.45
CA MET A 72 -3.81 -4.60 10.03
C MET A 72 -5.12 -5.23 9.54
N ALA A 73 -5.37 -6.49 9.90
CA ALA A 73 -6.60 -7.19 9.49
C ALA A 73 -7.87 -6.52 10.04
N THR A 74 -7.82 -6.08 11.31
CA THR A 74 -8.92 -5.37 11.98
C THR A 74 -9.16 -4.02 11.31
N LEU A 75 -8.10 -3.22 11.10
CA LEU A 75 -8.18 -1.92 10.45
C LEU A 75 -8.75 -2.03 9.03
N LEU A 76 -8.21 -2.97 8.25
CA LEU A 76 -8.65 -3.19 6.89
C LEU A 76 -10.13 -3.59 6.83
N THR A 77 -10.58 -4.47 7.72
CA THR A 77 -12.00 -4.88 7.78
C THR A 77 -12.92 -3.70 8.12
N GLU A 78 -12.54 -2.88 9.11
CA GLU A 78 -13.31 -1.72 9.53
C GLU A 78 -13.41 -0.68 8.41
N VAL A 79 -12.28 -0.31 7.80
CA VAL A 79 -12.23 0.67 6.71
C VAL A 79 -12.97 0.16 5.47
N TYR A 80 -12.77 -1.11 5.10
CA TYR A 80 -13.47 -1.73 3.97
C TYR A 80 -14.99 -1.70 4.17
N THR A 81 -15.45 -2.04 5.37
CA THR A 81 -16.88 -2.00 5.72
C THR A 81 -17.44 -0.59 5.64
N TYR A 82 -16.72 0.40 6.15
CA TYR A 82 -17.10 1.81 6.03
C TYR A 82 -17.24 2.23 4.56
N CYS A 83 -16.25 1.88 3.75
CA CYS A 83 -16.15 2.27 2.35
C CYS A 83 -17.28 1.73 1.47
N GLN A 84 -17.93 0.61 1.85
CA GLN A 84 -19.08 0.06 1.11
C GLN A 84 -20.27 1.04 1.02
N SER A 85 -20.40 1.96 1.98
CA SER A 85 -21.50 2.94 2.03
C SER A 85 -21.06 4.39 1.80
N HIS A 86 -19.76 4.65 1.68
CA HIS A 86 -19.17 6.00 1.55
C HIS A 86 -18.17 6.06 0.39
N PRO A 87 -18.60 5.80 -0.86
CA PRO A 87 -17.68 5.54 -1.98
C PRO A 87 -16.76 6.73 -2.34
N THR A 88 -17.15 7.95 -2.00
CA THR A 88 -16.40 9.17 -2.35
C THR A 88 -15.38 9.60 -1.31
N ASP A 89 -15.40 8.98 -0.12
CA ASP A 89 -14.51 9.37 0.97
C ASP A 89 -13.08 8.88 0.72
N LYS A 90 -12.10 9.68 1.16
CA LYS A 90 -10.69 9.31 1.03
C LYS A 90 -10.36 8.20 2.02
N VAL A 91 -9.74 7.13 1.53
CA VAL A 91 -9.40 5.98 2.38
C VAL A 91 -8.43 6.38 3.48
N ALA A 92 -7.41 7.20 3.18
CA ALA A 92 -6.44 7.65 4.18
C ALA A 92 -7.09 8.40 5.36
N ASP A 93 -8.14 9.20 5.10
CA ASP A 93 -8.85 9.95 6.15
C ASP A 93 -9.67 9.03 7.04
N VAL A 94 -10.32 8.01 6.45
CA VAL A 94 -11.07 6.97 7.18
C VAL A 94 -10.10 6.11 7.99
N TRP A 95 -9.00 5.70 7.38
CA TRP A 95 -7.95 4.88 7.99
C TRP A 95 -7.33 5.58 9.21
N ALA A 96 -7.02 6.86 9.11
CA ALA A 96 -6.50 7.65 10.22
C ALA A 96 -7.47 7.72 11.41
N LYS A 97 -8.78 7.74 11.16
CA LYS A 97 -9.80 7.70 12.21
C LYS A 97 -9.86 6.31 12.86
N ALA A 98 -9.88 5.25 12.06
CA ALA A 98 -9.89 3.88 12.54
C ALA A 98 -8.65 3.57 13.39
N ARG A 99 -7.45 3.93 12.91
CA ARG A 99 -6.18 3.74 13.63
C ARG A 99 -6.17 4.41 14.99
N LYS A 100 -6.70 5.64 15.12
CA LYS A 100 -6.80 6.35 16.41
C LYS A 100 -7.70 5.65 17.42
N ALA A 101 -8.63 4.81 16.99
CA ALA A 101 -9.50 4.04 17.86
C ALA A 101 -8.88 2.72 18.33
N GLN A 102 -7.77 2.29 17.73
CA GLN A 102 -7.10 1.04 18.06
C GLN A 102 -6.13 1.21 19.25
N THR A 103 -5.96 0.14 20.02
CA THR A 103 -4.86 0.05 20.99
C THR A 103 -3.59 -0.37 20.26
N MET A 104 -2.55 0.46 20.27
CA MET A 104 -1.29 0.14 19.58
C MET A 104 -0.52 -0.94 20.34
N PRO A 105 -0.13 -2.04 19.67
CA PRO A 105 0.80 -3.02 20.23
C PRO A 105 2.15 -2.37 20.59
N GLN A 106 2.87 -2.99 21.54
CA GLN A 106 4.22 -2.57 21.92
C GLN A 106 5.22 -3.62 21.46
N GLY A 107 6.37 -3.18 20.94
CA GLY A 107 7.52 -4.06 20.73
C GLY A 107 7.77 -4.55 19.30
N ASP A 108 7.17 -3.93 18.29
CA ASP A 108 7.45 -4.31 16.90
C ASP A 108 8.87 -3.94 16.46
N VAL A 109 9.52 -4.87 15.75
CA VAL A 109 10.92 -4.77 15.30
C VAL A 109 11.09 -3.92 14.05
N TRP A 110 10.02 -3.70 13.28
CA TRP A 110 10.06 -2.99 12.01
C TRP A 110 9.65 -1.53 12.20
N GLN A 111 10.61 -0.62 12.08
CA GLN A 111 10.43 0.81 12.35
C GLN A 111 11.13 1.66 11.29
N ALA A 112 10.41 2.60 10.71
CA ALA A 112 10.91 3.44 9.62
C ALA A 112 12.20 4.22 9.95
N ASP A 113 12.37 4.57 11.22
CA ASP A 113 13.47 5.40 11.72
C ASP A 113 14.62 4.61 12.34
N LYS A 114 14.52 3.28 12.43
CA LYS A 114 15.54 2.42 13.05
C LYS A 114 15.98 1.25 12.18
N THR A 115 15.09 0.69 11.37
CA THR A 115 15.40 -0.51 10.58
C THR A 115 16.49 -0.21 9.56
N LYS A 116 17.60 -0.92 9.70
CA LYS A 116 18.72 -0.88 8.76
C LYS A 116 18.54 -1.90 7.65
N CYS A 117 19.24 -1.71 6.54
CA CYS A 117 19.27 -2.69 5.46
C CYS A 117 19.81 -4.05 5.93
N SER A 118 20.75 -4.09 6.89
CA SER A 118 21.23 -5.34 7.50
C SER A 118 20.12 -6.12 8.21
N ASP A 119 19.18 -5.43 8.85
CA ASP A 119 18.11 -6.05 9.63
C ASP A 119 17.14 -6.78 8.69
N TYR A 120 16.79 -6.16 7.56
CA TYR A 120 16.01 -6.81 6.50
C TYR A 120 16.77 -7.97 5.84
N ASN A 121 18.05 -7.79 5.53
CA ASN A 121 18.83 -8.85 4.88
C ASN A 121 19.01 -10.10 5.77
N ALA A 122 18.87 -9.96 7.09
CA ALA A 122 18.91 -11.08 8.02
C ALA A 122 17.60 -11.89 8.04
N ASP A 123 16.46 -11.27 7.68
CA ASP A 123 15.14 -11.90 7.70
C ASP A 123 14.19 -11.30 6.63
N PRO A 124 14.46 -11.55 5.33
CA PRO A 124 13.73 -10.92 4.24
C PRO A 124 12.28 -11.40 4.12
N ASP A 125 12.00 -12.65 4.51
CA ASP A 125 10.67 -13.24 4.44
C ASP A 125 9.71 -12.51 5.39
N ASN A 126 10.13 -12.29 6.65
CA ASN A 126 9.34 -11.54 7.63
C ASN A 126 9.37 -10.02 7.41
N GLY A 127 10.31 -9.51 6.61
CA GLY A 127 10.42 -8.08 6.28
C GLY A 127 9.69 -7.65 5.02
N SER A 128 9.16 -8.58 4.22
CA SER A 128 8.54 -8.29 2.92
C SER A 128 7.35 -7.32 3.01
N GLY A 129 6.44 -7.55 3.97
CA GLY A 129 5.32 -6.64 4.25
C GLY A 129 5.77 -5.25 4.73
N PHE A 130 6.90 -5.19 5.44
CA PHE A 130 7.48 -3.92 5.88
C PHE A 130 7.99 -3.07 4.71
N VAL A 131 8.50 -3.66 3.63
CA VAL A 131 8.92 -2.89 2.44
C VAL A 131 7.75 -2.13 1.82
N ILE A 132 6.59 -2.77 1.72
CA ILE A 132 5.36 -2.16 1.16
C ILE A 132 4.87 -1.03 2.07
N TRP A 133 4.83 -1.28 3.38
CA TRP A 133 4.46 -0.28 4.37
C TRP A 133 5.45 0.90 4.39
N LEU A 134 6.75 0.62 4.33
CA LEU A 134 7.81 1.62 4.35
C LEU A 134 7.77 2.52 3.10
N ASP A 135 7.39 1.98 1.95
CA ASP A 135 7.14 2.77 0.74
C ASP A 135 5.98 3.76 0.93
N GLY A 136 4.87 3.30 1.49
CA GLY A 136 3.77 4.18 1.90
C GLY A 136 4.22 5.26 2.88
N TYR A 137 4.99 4.88 3.90
CA TYR A 137 5.54 5.79 4.89
C TYR A 137 6.47 6.84 4.27
N ASN A 138 7.37 6.43 3.38
CA ASN A 138 8.26 7.31 2.63
C ASN A 138 7.47 8.36 1.84
N ARG A 139 6.43 7.94 1.13
CA ARG A 139 5.53 8.83 0.38
C ARG A 139 4.79 9.81 1.28
N GLY A 140 4.27 9.34 2.42
CA GLY A 140 3.59 10.18 3.41
C GLY A 140 4.51 11.21 4.09
N LYS A 141 5.74 10.80 4.42
CA LYS A 141 6.76 11.64 5.06
C LYS A 141 7.30 12.71 4.12
N ASN A 142 7.59 12.34 2.87
CA ASN A 142 8.22 13.23 1.89
C ASN A 142 7.23 13.96 0.98
N LYS A 143 5.91 13.72 1.15
CA LYS A 143 4.85 14.32 0.32
C LYS A 143 5.10 14.10 -1.18
N THR A 144 5.44 12.87 -1.53
CA THR A 144 5.78 12.44 -2.89
C THR A 144 4.93 11.26 -3.32
N GLU A 145 4.71 11.13 -4.63
CA GLU A 145 4.13 9.92 -5.24
C GLU A 145 5.21 8.95 -5.73
N ALA A 146 6.48 9.35 -5.69
CA ALA A 146 7.58 8.49 -6.09
C ALA A 146 7.61 7.22 -5.23
N SER A 147 7.70 6.06 -5.89
CA SER A 147 7.55 4.77 -5.22
C SER A 147 8.61 3.77 -5.70
N VAL A 148 8.97 2.82 -4.85
CA VAL A 148 9.71 1.64 -5.28
C VAL A 148 8.78 0.56 -5.85
N LEU A 149 7.46 0.67 -5.61
CA LEU A 149 6.43 -0.28 -6.05
C LEU A 149 5.98 -0.06 -7.51
N GLU A 150 6.61 0.84 -8.27
CA GLU A 150 6.30 1.05 -9.69
C GLU A 150 6.47 -0.21 -10.55
N SER A 151 7.37 -1.11 -10.14
CA SER A 151 7.69 -2.35 -10.84
C SER A 151 8.57 -3.27 -9.99
N ASP A 152 8.63 -4.55 -10.35
CA ASP A 152 9.61 -5.49 -9.79
C ASP A 152 11.06 -5.01 -9.96
N ALA A 153 11.34 -4.29 -11.06
CA ALA A 153 12.67 -3.76 -11.33
C ALA A 153 13.07 -2.64 -10.36
N THR A 154 12.13 -1.77 -9.96
CA THR A 154 12.37 -0.72 -8.97
C THR A 154 12.50 -1.30 -7.57
N ILE A 155 11.68 -2.30 -7.20
CA ILE A 155 11.82 -3.04 -5.93
C ILE A 155 13.20 -3.70 -5.89
N LYS A 156 13.57 -4.45 -6.93
CA LYS A 156 14.88 -5.10 -7.01
C LYS A 156 16.03 -4.11 -6.90
N SER A 157 15.95 -2.97 -7.59
CA SER A 157 16.99 -1.94 -7.51
C SER A 157 17.16 -1.40 -6.09
N PHE A 158 16.05 -1.19 -5.37
CA PHE A 158 16.08 -0.79 -3.96
C PHE A 158 16.74 -1.85 -3.07
N LEU A 159 16.31 -3.11 -3.19
CA LEU A 159 16.86 -4.21 -2.39
C LEU A 159 18.35 -4.44 -2.67
N ASP A 160 18.76 -4.42 -3.95
CA ASP A 160 20.17 -4.52 -4.35
C ASP A 160 21.01 -3.34 -3.79
N ALA A 161 20.43 -2.14 -3.65
CA ALA A 161 21.09 -1.00 -3.04
C ALA A 161 21.23 -1.17 -1.51
N CYS A 162 20.25 -1.81 -0.86
CA CYS A 162 20.30 -2.12 0.56
C CYS A 162 21.39 -3.17 0.89
N VAL A 163 21.55 -4.19 0.05
CA VAL A 163 22.65 -5.18 0.20
C VAL A 163 24.03 -4.51 0.19
N LYS A 164 24.21 -3.44 -0.59
CA LYS A 164 25.48 -2.70 -0.69
C LYS A 164 25.71 -1.71 0.46
N GLN A 165 24.69 -1.42 1.26
CA GLN A 165 24.70 -0.40 2.32
C GLN A 165 24.07 -0.96 3.60
N PRO A 166 24.66 -2.01 4.22
CA PRO A 166 24.03 -2.73 5.32
C PRO A 166 23.73 -1.84 6.54
N ASP A 167 24.58 -0.86 6.84
CA ASP A 167 24.42 0.04 7.99
C ASP A 167 23.45 1.20 7.77
N ALA A 168 23.01 1.43 6.53
CA ALA A 168 22.09 2.51 6.20
C ALA A 168 20.66 2.18 6.64
N LEU A 169 19.89 3.21 7.02
CA LEU A 169 18.46 3.07 7.21
C LEU A 169 17.79 2.68 5.89
N MET A 170 16.90 1.69 5.92
CA MET A 170 16.16 1.28 4.72
C MET A 170 15.37 2.44 4.12
N LEU A 171 14.78 3.30 4.99
CA LEU A 171 14.03 4.47 4.56
C LEU A 171 14.88 5.42 3.71
N ASP A 172 16.13 5.64 4.09
CA ASP A 172 17.04 6.55 3.37
C ASP A 172 17.46 5.97 2.01
N VAL A 173 17.67 4.64 1.94
CA VAL A 173 17.97 3.95 0.68
C VAL A 173 16.74 3.95 -0.24
N MET A 174 15.55 3.74 0.33
CA MET A 174 14.28 3.77 -0.39
C MET A 174 14.00 5.16 -0.97
N ALA A 175 14.16 6.23 -0.19
CA ALA A 175 13.94 7.60 -0.65
C ALA A 175 14.83 7.98 -1.86
N LYS A 176 16.03 7.39 -1.96
CA LYS A 176 16.95 7.58 -3.10
C LYS A 176 16.61 6.70 -4.31
N SER A 177 15.88 5.60 -4.08
CA SER A 177 15.61 4.56 -5.08
C SER A 177 14.21 4.70 -5.70
N ALA A 178 13.27 5.32 -4.99
CA ALA A 178 11.94 5.64 -5.47
C ALA A 178 12.01 6.56 -6.71
N LYS A 179 11.16 6.29 -7.70
CA LYS A 179 11.09 7.04 -8.97
C LYS A 179 9.73 7.68 -9.16
#